data_AF-A0ABD1AVL8-F1
#
_entry.id   AF-A0ABD1AVL8-F1
#
_cell.length_a   1.000
_cell.length_b   1.000
_cell.length_c   1.000
_cell.angle_alpha   90.00
_cell.angle_beta   90.00
_cell.angle_gamma   90.00
#
_symmetry.space_group_name_H-M   'P 1'
#
loop_
_entity.id
_entity.type
_entity.pdbx_description
1 polymer ?
#
loop_
_entity_poly.entity_id
_entity_poly.type
_entity_poly.pdbx_seq_one_letter_code
_entity_poly.pdbx_strand_id
1 'polypeptide(L)'
;MIFVLAYYLKNLILLQFELDYPNEFIITAVDGTFKGAPLIKRILSLVFKTSKGRISPTFGSISGTRLVLEKKGYARVGFHGWTIFYSLSAIGGYFSPLPLHPTVEQLEARGYDRGATWNNDAFDNVRKIYVGKTLNGIALLMFVYDKDTRMVIGDDHGNKTPLEVKELDLEYLGQYITAVEGCYDKGMGSEVEVITILRLKTKKRTSISFGFISSSSFLLFKDAHKIVEFHGKASNMIHQLGVHVVPITH
;
A
#
# COMPACT_ATOMS: atom_id res chain seq x y z
N MET A 1 9.45 -9.59 -3.89
CA MET A 1 9.63 -9.97 -5.31
C MET A 1 10.90 -10.80 -5.41
N ILE A 2 10.81 -12.07 -5.81
CA ILE A 2 11.98 -12.96 -5.94
C ILE A 2 12.45 -12.88 -7.39
N PHE A 3 13.73 -12.54 -7.59
CA PHE A 3 14.36 -12.65 -8.91
C PHE A 3 15.05 -14.00 -9.02
N VAL A 4 14.55 -14.86 -9.92
CA VAL A 4 15.20 -16.12 -10.29
C VAL A 4 15.74 -15.98 -11.71
N LEU A 5 17.07 -15.95 -11.86
CA LEU A 5 17.73 -16.08 -13.16
C LEU A 5 18.18 -17.54 -13.32
N ALA A 6 17.47 -18.30 -14.14
CA ALA A 6 17.82 -19.68 -14.46
C ALA A 6 18.78 -19.73 -15.68
N TYR A 7 19.91 -20.41 -15.55
CA TYR A 7 20.77 -20.79 -16.67
C TYR A 7 20.78 -22.32 -16.77
N TYR A 8 20.38 -22.87 -17.91
CA TYR A 8 20.31 -24.32 -18.13
C TYR A 8 21.65 -24.85 -18.63
N LEU A 9 22.33 -25.66 -17.81
CA LEU A 9 23.23 -26.74 -18.23
C LEU A 9 23.36 -27.73 -17.05
N LYS A 10 23.48 -29.03 -17.38
CA LYS A 10 23.56 -30.17 -16.44
C LYS A 10 24.53 -29.85 -15.28
N ASN A 11 24.02 -29.88 -14.04
CA ASN A 11 24.62 -29.46 -12.75
C ASN A 11 24.23 -28.03 -12.33
N LEU A 12 23.00 -27.83 -11.84
CA LEU A 12 22.52 -26.53 -11.38
C LEU A 12 23.12 -26.13 -10.02
N ILE A 13 23.89 -25.04 -10.00
CA ILE A 13 23.93 -24.14 -8.84
C ILE A 13 22.99 -22.98 -9.18
N LEU A 14 21.80 -22.96 -8.58
CA LEU A 14 20.92 -21.80 -8.63
C LEU A 14 21.49 -20.73 -7.71
N LEU A 15 21.78 -19.56 -8.28
CA LEU A 15 22.05 -18.37 -7.50
C LEU A 15 20.72 -17.63 -7.31
N GLN A 16 20.41 -17.27 -6.07
CA GLN A 16 19.22 -16.50 -5.71
C GLN A 16 19.65 -15.22 -5.00
N PHE A 17 18.94 -14.14 -5.27
CA PHE A 17 19.10 -12.87 -4.55
C PHE A 17 17.72 -12.33 -4.19
N GLU A 18 17.35 -12.51 -2.92
CA GLU A 18 16.05 -12.08 -2.41
C GLU A 18 16.07 -10.61 -1.99
N LEU A 19 15.03 -9.88 -2.36
CA LEU A 19 14.80 -8.50 -1.94
C LEU A 19 13.66 -8.45 -0.93
N ASP A 20 13.88 -7.69 0.14
CA ASP A 20 12.85 -7.30 1.12
C ASP A 20 11.94 -6.21 0.53
N TYR A 21 11.21 -6.53 -0.53
CA TYR A 21 10.27 -5.60 -1.17
C TYR A 21 9.01 -5.42 -0.30
N PRO A 22 8.49 -4.19 -0.09
CA PRO A 22 8.88 -2.92 -0.73
C PRO A 22 9.97 -2.11 -0.02
N ASN A 23 10.46 -2.56 1.15
CA ASN A 23 11.47 -1.84 1.95
C ASN A 23 12.85 -1.77 1.29
N GLU A 24 13.10 -2.65 0.32
CA GLU A 24 14.33 -2.76 -0.44
C GLU A 24 14.05 -2.98 -1.92
N PHE A 25 14.70 -2.18 -2.76
CA PHE A 25 14.56 -2.20 -4.21
C PHE A 25 15.89 -1.94 -4.91
N ILE A 26 15.97 -2.22 -6.20
CA ILE A 26 17.20 -2.04 -6.98
C ILE A 26 17.32 -0.56 -7.38
N ILE A 27 18.43 0.09 -7.02
CA ILE A 27 18.57 1.56 -7.17
C ILE A 27 19.53 2.00 -8.27
N THR A 28 20.72 1.38 -8.38
CA THR A 28 21.82 2.12 -9.05
C THR A 28 22.58 1.36 -10.10
N ALA A 29 22.54 0.05 -10.15
CA ALA A 29 23.20 -0.65 -11.24
C ALA A 29 22.64 -2.06 -11.38
N VAL A 30 22.29 -2.39 -12.62
CA VAL A 30 22.81 -3.65 -13.13
C VAL A 30 24.20 -3.32 -13.63
N ASP A 31 25.21 -3.76 -12.89
CA ASP A 31 26.58 -3.82 -13.38
C ASP A 31 26.75 -5.19 -14.04
N GLY A 32 27.42 -5.24 -15.17
CA GLY A 32 27.47 -6.46 -15.94
C GLY A 32 28.46 -6.38 -17.05
N THR A 33 28.59 -7.48 -17.77
CA THR A 33 29.43 -7.52 -18.96
C THR A 33 28.67 -8.10 -20.12
N PHE A 34 28.97 -7.63 -21.33
CA PHE A 34 28.44 -8.19 -22.56
C PHE A 34 29.55 -8.38 -23.60
N LYS A 35 29.32 -9.29 -24.54
CA LYS A 35 30.24 -9.56 -25.66
C LYS A 35 29.45 -9.85 -26.94
N GLY A 36 30.06 -9.57 -28.08
CA GLY A 36 29.50 -9.90 -29.40
C GLY A 36 29.29 -8.69 -30.31
N ALA A 37 29.12 -8.96 -31.61
CA ALA A 37 28.78 -7.96 -32.62
C ALA A 37 27.37 -7.39 -32.39
N PRO A 38 26.99 -6.22 -32.95
CA PRO A 38 25.72 -5.55 -32.69
C PRO A 38 24.46 -6.44 -32.79
N LEU A 39 24.47 -7.42 -33.70
CA LEU A 39 23.36 -8.33 -33.96
C LEU A 39 23.36 -9.62 -33.12
N ILE A 40 24.44 -9.89 -32.37
CA ILE A 40 24.64 -11.13 -31.58
C ILE A 40 25.27 -10.82 -30.21
N LYS A 41 24.86 -9.71 -29.58
CA LYS A 41 25.28 -9.38 -28.23
C LYS A 41 24.73 -10.41 -27.23
N ARG A 42 25.57 -10.77 -26.27
CA ARG A 42 25.23 -11.64 -25.14
C ARG A 42 25.66 -10.96 -23.84
N ILE A 43 24.74 -10.88 -22.90
CA ILE A 43 24.98 -10.51 -21.51
C ILE A 43 25.64 -11.72 -20.83
N LEU A 44 26.80 -11.51 -20.23
CA LEU A 44 27.63 -12.55 -19.63
C LEU A 44 27.65 -12.47 -18.11
N SER A 45 27.53 -11.26 -17.55
CA SER A 45 27.39 -11.10 -16.10
C SER A 45 26.37 -10.04 -15.70
N LEU A 46 25.79 -10.21 -14.51
CA LEU A 46 24.91 -9.25 -13.83
C LEU A 46 25.25 -9.19 -12.34
N VAL A 47 25.25 -7.99 -11.78
CA VAL A 47 25.39 -7.66 -10.36
C VAL A 47 24.37 -6.58 -10.05
N PHE A 48 23.57 -6.78 -8.99
CA PHE A 48 22.53 -5.85 -8.58
C PHE A 48 22.94 -5.11 -7.31
N LYS A 49 22.71 -3.79 -7.27
CA LYS A 49 22.85 -2.96 -6.08
C LYS A 49 21.50 -2.47 -5.57
N THR A 50 21.25 -2.63 -4.27
CA THR A 50 19.96 -2.33 -3.64
C THR A 50 19.96 -1.01 -2.86
N SER A 51 18.76 -0.52 -2.52
CA SER A 51 18.54 0.73 -1.78
C SER A 51 19.15 0.70 -0.38
N LYS A 52 19.29 -0.50 0.19
CA LYS A 52 19.97 -0.74 1.48
C LYS A 52 21.49 -0.90 1.35
N GLY A 53 22.05 -0.68 0.16
CA GLY A 53 23.48 -0.80 -0.11
C GLY A 53 23.98 -2.25 -0.26
N ARG A 54 23.09 -3.26 -0.29
CA ARG A 54 23.49 -4.64 -0.56
C ARG A 54 23.90 -4.81 -2.01
N ILE A 55 24.83 -5.72 -2.24
CA ILE A 55 25.32 -6.10 -3.57
C ILE A 55 25.05 -7.60 -3.72
N SER A 56 24.44 -8.00 -4.83
CA SER A 56 24.19 -9.41 -5.11
C SER A 56 25.49 -10.16 -5.42
N PRO A 57 25.49 -11.51 -5.36
CA PRO A 57 26.50 -12.30 -6.05
C PRO A 57 26.58 -11.91 -7.54
N THR A 58 27.72 -12.19 -8.17
CA THR A 58 27.82 -12.09 -9.62
C THR A 58 27.09 -13.26 -10.25
N PHE A 59 26.08 -12.96 -11.05
CA PHE A 59 25.40 -13.92 -11.89
C PHE A 59 26.15 -14.03 -13.21
N GLY A 60 26.64 -15.21 -13.58
CA GLY A 60 27.38 -15.44 -14.81
C GLY A 60 28.89 -15.18 -14.69
N SER A 61 29.56 -14.88 -15.80
CA SER A 61 31.03 -14.75 -15.87
C SER A 61 31.43 -13.38 -16.39
N ILE A 62 32.32 -12.71 -15.66
CA ILE A 62 32.80 -11.36 -16.02
C ILE A 62 33.76 -11.48 -17.21
N SER A 63 33.31 -11.06 -18.40
CA SER A 63 34.13 -11.04 -19.61
C SER A 63 33.56 -10.09 -20.66
N GLY A 64 34.41 -9.40 -21.41
CA GLY A 64 33.98 -8.46 -22.44
C GLY A 64 33.80 -7.03 -21.93
N THR A 65 32.79 -6.33 -22.44
CA THR A 65 32.58 -4.89 -22.19
C THR A 65 31.61 -4.67 -21.03
N ARG A 66 31.95 -3.76 -20.11
CA ARG A 66 31.09 -3.41 -18.98
C ARG A 66 29.80 -2.70 -19.45
N LEU A 67 28.68 -3.03 -18.82
CA LEU A 67 27.41 -2.32 -18.97
C LEU A 67 26.92 -1.84 -17.60
N VAL A 68 26.39 -0.62 -17.56
CA VAL A 68 25.79 -0.04 -16.36
C VAL A 68 24.43 0.50 -16.74
N LEU A 69 23.39 0.00 -16.07
CA LEU A 69 22.03 0.53 -16.19
C LEU A 69 21.72 1.33 -14.93
N GLU A 70 21.93 2.65 -14.97
CA GLU A 70 21.66 3.58 -13.87
C GLU A 70 20.68 4.68 -14.32
N LYS A 71 19.72 5.03 -13.45
CA LYS A 71 18.87 6.20 -13.62
C LYS A 71 18.71 6.90 -12.27
N LYS A 72 19.40 8.02 -12.07
CA LYS A 72 19.38 8.78 -10.81
C LYS A 72 17.96 9.27 -10.50
N GLY A 73 17.54 9.16 -9.23
CA GLY A 73 16.23 9.60 -8.77
C GLY A 73 15.06 8.66 -9.08
N TYR A 74 15.33 7.43 -9.54
CA TYR A 74 14.30 6.43 -9.84
C TYR A 74 14.64 5.09 -9.19
N ALA A 75 13.64 4.38 -8.70
CA ALA A 75 13.72 2.97 -8.33
C ALA A 75 13.49 2.09 -9.56
N ARG A 76 14.20 0.97 -9.69
CA ARG A 76 13.87 -0.05 -10.68
C ARG A 76 12.80 -0.99 -10.13
N VAL A 77 11.65 -1.01 -10.80
CA VAL A 77 10.44 -1.77 -10.40
C VAL A 77 10.21 -3.02 -11.25
N GLY A 78 11.01 -3.22 -12.30
CA GLY A 78 10.94 -4.40 -13.13
C GLY A 78 12.04 -4.42 -14.20
N PHE A 79 12.05 -5.48 -15.00
CA PHE A 79 12.98 -5.65 -16.11
C PHE A 79 12.23 -6.03 -17.38
N HIS A 80 12.84 -5.70 -18.51
CA HIS A 80 12.46 -6.22 -19.83
C HIS A 80 13.72 -6.63 -20.58
N GLY A 81 13.57 -7.37 -21.67
CA GLY A 81 14.72 -7.85 -22.43
C GLY A 81 14.34 -8.92 -23.44
N TRP A 82 15.34 -9.49 -24.09
CA TRP A 82 15.14 -10.62 -24.98
C TRP A 82 16.33 -11.58 -24.92
N THR A 83 16.07 -12.82 -25.30
CA THR A 83 17.04 -13.89 -25.39
C THR A 83 17.21 -14.33 -26.85
N ILE A 84 18.43 -14.70 -27.23
CA ILE A 84 18.73 -15.30 -28.54
C ILE A 84 19.63 -16.51 -28.28
N PHE A 85 19.33 -17.65 -28.91
CA PHE A 85 20.07 -18.89 -28.76
C PHE A 85 20.35 -19.25 -27.28
N TYR A 86 19.30 -19.22 -26.45
CA TYR A 86 19.34 -19.56 -25.01
C TYR A 86 20.24 -18.64 -24.16
N SER A 87 20.69 -17.50 -24.69
CA SER A 87 21.49 -16.51 -23.98
C SER A 87 20.70 -15.22 -23.81
N LEU A 88 20.85 -14.54 -22.67
CA LEU A 88 20.30 -13.20 -22.48
C LEU A 88 21.06 -12.23 -23.39
N SER A 89 20.36 -11.62 -24.35
CA SER A 89 20.98 -10.74 -25.35
C SER A 89 20.80 -9.26 -25.03
N ALA A 90 19.68 -8.91 -24.42
CA ALA A 90 19.41 -7.55 -23.96
C ALA A 90 18.65 -7.57 -22.64
N ILE A 91 18.92 -6.57 -21.79
CA ILE A 91 18.21 -6.32 -20.55
C ILE A 91 18.05 -4.80 -20.37
N GLY A 92 16.85 -4.39 -19.99
CA GLY A 92 16.49 -3.03 -19.61
C GLY A 92 15.67 -3.04 -18.32
N GLY A 93 15.42 -1.85 -17.76
CA GLY A 93 14.72 -1.69 -16.49
C GLY A 93 13.49 -0.80 -16.64
N TYR A 94 12.39 -1.18 -15.98
CA TYR A 94 11.28 -0.28 -15.72
C TYR A 94 11.61 0.56 -14.49
N PHE A 95 11.36 1.86 -14.56
CA PHE A 95 11.76 2.82 -13.54
C PHE A 95 10.54 3.58 -13.00
N SER A 96 10.46 3.74 -11.68
CA SER A 96 9.49 4.57 -10.99
C SER A 96 10.21 5.72 -10.26
N PRO A 97 9.70 6.96 -10.27
CA PRO A 97 10.32 8.06 -9.53
C PRO A 97 10.50 7.74 -8.05
N LEU A 98 11.56 8.25 -7.44
CA LEU A 98 11.71 8.27 -5.99
C LEU A 98 11.13 9.55 -5.40
N PRO A 99 10.47 9.48 -4.22
CA PRO A 99 10.22 8.27 -3.42
C PRO A 99 9.19 7.34 -4.08
N LEU A 100 9.37 6.02 -3.91
CA LEU A 100 8.35 5.06 -4.36
C LEU A 100 7.06 5.34 -3.60
N HIS A 101 5.97 5.62 -4.31
CA HIS A 101 4.66 5.65 -3.69
C HIS A 101 4.42 4.27 -3.06
N PRO A 102 4.15 4.18 -1.76
CA PRO A 102 3.96 2.90 -1.11
C PRO A 102 2.78 2.18 -1.76
N THR A 103 2.91 0.86 -1.99
CA THR A 103 1.82 0.06 -2.53
C THR A 103 0.63 0.16 -1.58
N VAL A 104 -0.45 0.78 -2.07
CA VAL A 104 -1.70 0.89 -1.35
C VAL A 104 -2.42 -0.45 -1.42
N GLU A 105 -2.69 -1.06 -0.27
CA GLU A 105 -3.45 -2.30 -0.17
C GLU A 105 -4.83 -2.02 0.42
N GLN A 106 -5.87 -2.55 -0.23
CA GLN A 106 -7.24 -2.46 0.23
C GLN A 106 -7.56 -3.66 1.15
N LEU A 107 -7.96 -3.39 2.40
CA LEU A 107 -8.45 -4.44 3.30
C LEU A 107 -9.93 -4.70 3.07
N GLU A 108 -10.37 -5.94 3.31
CA GLU A 108 -11.78 -6.33 3.19
C GLU A 108 -12.66 -5.49 4.13
N ALA A 109 -13.70 -4.88 3.57
CA ALA A 109 -14.64 -4.06 4.31
C ALA A 109 -15.54 -4.92 5.23
N ARG A 110 -15.96 -4.36 6.36
CA ARG A 110 -16.77 -5.03 7.39
C ARG A 110 -18.10 -4.30 7.58
N GLY A 111 -19.14 -5.06 7.90
CA GLY A 111 -20.52 -4.56 8.00
C GLY A 111 -21.39 -5.11 6.87
N TYR A 112 -22.49 -4.42 6.59
CA TYR A 112 -23.59 -4.93 5.78
C TYR A 112 -23.60 -4.37 4.36
N ASP A 113 -23.96 -5.22 3.40
CA ASP A 113 -23.99 -4.86 1.98
C ASP A 113 -25.24 -4.04 1.61
N ARG A 114 -25.25 -2.76 1.99
CA ARG A 114 -26.33 -1.83 1.61
C ARG A 114 -25.83 -0.41 1.38
N GLY A 115 -26.43 0.25 0.40
CA GLY A 115 -26.23 1.67 0.13
C GLY A 115 -25.27 1.92 -1.04
N ALA A 116 -25.02 3.20 -1.31
CA ALA A 116 -24.05 3.61 -2.32
C ALA A 116 -22.63 3.31 -1.82
N THR A 117 -21.82 2.74 -2.71
CA THR A 117 -20.39 2.52 -2.46
C THR A 117 -19.65 3.84 -2.59
N TRP A 118 -18.77 4.14 -1.63
CA TRP A 118 -17.70 5.10 -1.80
C TRP A 118 -16.37 4.37 -1.73
N ASN A 119 -15.46 4.75 -2.61
CA ASN A 119 -14.08 4.33 -2.63
C ASN A 119 -13.33 5.46 -3.32
N ASN A 120 -12.48 6.17 -2.58
CA ASN A 120 -11.80 7.33 -3.11
C ASN A 120 -10.45 6.94 -3.71
N ASP A 121 -9.77 7.93 -4.29
CA ASP A 121 -8.39 7.78 -4.72
C ASP A 121 -7.45 7.47 -3.55
N ALA A 122 -6.28 6.94 -3.87
CA ALA A 122 -5.18 6.81 -2.91
C ALA A 122 -4.79 8.17 -2.31
N PHE A 123 -4.79 8.24 -0.98
CA PHE A 123 -4.28 9.37 -0.18
C PHE A 123 -3.00 8.99 0.57
N ASP A 124 -2.26 10.00 1.03
CA ASP A 124 -0.99 9.81 1.74
C ASP A 124 -1.19 9.60 3.25
N ASN A 125 -2.22 10.23 3.83
CA ASN A 125 -2.53 10.18 5.26
C ASN A 125 -3.94 10.71 5.58
N VAL A 126 -4.50 10.30 6.72
CA VAL A 126 -5.72 10.88 7.29
C VAL A 126 -5.34 11.95 8.32
N ARG A 127 -5.84 13.18 8.13
CA ARG A 127 -5.63 14.31 9.06
C ARG A 127 -6.74 14.43 10.08
N LYS A 128 -7.99 14.41 9.62
CA LYS A 128 -9.16 14.59 10.48
C LYS A 128 -10.25 13.61 10.13
N ILE A 129 -11.02 13.24 11.15
CA ILE A 129 -12.22 12.43 11.00
C ILE A 129 -13.35 13.13 11.74
N TYR A 130 -14.46 13.32 11.05
CA TYR A 130 -15.71 13.75 11.63
C TYR A 130 -16.64 12.55 11.68
N VAL A 131 -17.10 12.22 12.89
CA VAL A 131 -18.00 11.09 13.13
C VAL A 131 -19.31 11.65 13.66
N GLY A 132 -20.36 11.58 12.85
CA GLY A 132 -21.70 11.95 13.27
C GLY A 132 -22.52 10.72 13.67
N LYS A 133 -23.21 10.81 14.79
CA LYS A 133 -24.04 9.72 15.33
C LYS A 133 -25.53 10.08 15.33
N THR A 134 -26.35 9.03 15.32
CA THR A 134 -27.78 9.08 15.67
C THR A 134 -28.03 8.12 16.84
N LEU A 135 -29.29 7.98 17.25
CA LEU A 135 -29.69 6.98 18.25
C LEU A 135 -29.44 5.53 17.78
N ASN A 136 -29.35 5.30 16.47
CA ASN A 136 -29.26 3.97 15.89
C ASN A 136 -27.84 3.55 15.50
N GLY A 137 -26.86 4.46 15.57
CA GLY A 137 -25.46 4.16 15.25
C GLY A 137 -24.74 5.34 14.59
N ILE A 138 -23.66 5.03 13.87
CA ILE A 138 -22.90 5.99 13.09
C ILE A 138 -23.67 6.33 11.82
N ALA A 139 -23.95 7.61 11.66
CA ALA A 139 -24.76 8.12 10.57
C ALA A 139 -23.93 8.92 9.57
N LEU A 140 -22.85 9.57 10.01
CA LEU A 140 -22.02 10.42 9.17
C LEU A 140 -20.54 10.07 9.36
N LEU A 141 -19.82 9.95 8.26
CA LEU A 141 -18.38 10.04 8.22
C LEU A 141 -17.97 11.17 7.27
N MET A 142 -16.90 11.87 7.60
CA MET A 142 -16.23 12.80 6.70
C MET A 142 -14.77 12.86 7.09
N PHE A 143 -13.90 12.95 6.10
CA PHE A 143 -12.47 12.81 6.28
C PHE A 143 -11.73 13.99 5.65
N VAL A 144 -10.63 14.39 6.28
CA VAL A 144 -9.66 15.31 5.68
C VAL A 144 -8.37 14.56 5.51
N TYR A 145 -7.79 14.63 4.32
CA TYR A 145 -6.63 13.85 3.92
C TYR A 145 -5.44 14.72 3.53
N ASP A 146 -4.27 14.09 3.50
CA ASP A 146 -3.09 14.54 2.77
C ASP A 146 -3.03 13.88 1.39
N LYS A 147 -2.77 14.67 0.34
CA LYS A 147 -2.41 14.19 -0.99
C LYS A 147 -1.38 15.11 -1.61
N ASP A 148 -0.22 14.59 -1.97
CA ASP A 148 0.86 15.34 -2.62
C ASP A 148 1.21 16.63 -1.87
N THR A 149 1.33 16.55 -0.54
CA THR A 149 1.58 17.68 0.38
C THR A 149 0.44 18.71 0.50
N ARG A 150 -0.73 18.45 -0.08
CA ARG A 150 -1.92 19.30 0.00
C ARG A 150 -2.97 18.69 0.93
N MET A 151 -3.71 19.57 1.59
CA MET A 151 -4.91 19.19 2.33
C MET A 151 -6.07 18.99 1.34
N VAL A 152 -6.75 17.85 1.44
CA VAL A 152 -7.94 17.53 0.65
C VAL A 152 -9.10 17.27 1.60
N ILE A 153 -10.21 17.99 1.42
CA ILE A 153 -11.46 17.74 2.15
C ILE A 153 -12.22 16.68 1.34
N GLY A 154 -12.45 15.52 1.94
CA GLY A 154 -13.25 14.45 1.34
C GLY A 154 -14.75 14.73 1.45
N ASP A 155 -15.52 14.02 0.62
CA ASP A 155 -16.98 14.10 0.65
C ASP A 155 -17.54 13.57 1.98
N ASP A 156 -18.74 14.06 2.32
CA ASP A 156 -19.52 13.52 3.42
C ASP A 156 -20.23 12.22 3.02
N HIS A 157 -20.44 11.39 4.02
CA HIS A 157 -20.82 10.00 3.83
C HIS A 157 -21.91 9.64 4.82
N GLY A 158 -23.12 9.40 4.33
CA GLY A 158 -24.28 9.05 5.16
C GLY A 158 -25.27 10.20 5.36
N ASN A 159 -25.74 10.40 6.60
CA ASN A 159 -26.71 11.41 6.98
C ASN A 159 -26.09 12.82 7.09
N LYS A 160 -26.69 13.80 6.42
CA LYS A 160 -26.25 15.21 6.43
C LYS A 160 -26.66 15.98 7.68
N THR A 161 -27.57 15.42 8.48
CA THR A 161 -28.09 16.04 9.71
C THR A 161 -28.02 15.04 10.88
N PRO A 162 -26.82 14.63 11.33
CA PRO A 162 -26.65 13.79 12.51
C PRO A 162 -27.02 14.57 13.80
N LEU A 163 -27.28 13.84 14.89
CA LEU A 163 -27.63 14.46 16.18
C LEU A 163 -26.44 15.16 16.85
N GLU A 164 -25.25 14.57 16.69
CA GLU A 164 -24.00 15.09 17.23
C GLU A 164 -22.88 14.71 16.26
N VAL A 165 -21.93 15.62 16.05
CA VAL A 165 -20.69 15.36 15.30
C VAL A 165 -19.51 15.53 16.24
N LYS A 166 -18.64 14.53 16.27
CA LYS A 166 -17.36 14.59 16.98
C LYS A 166 -16.20 14.62 16.00
N GLU A 167 -15.19 15.41 16.32
CA GLU A 167 -13.95 15.51 15.56
C GLU A 167 -12.83 14.72 16.25
N LEU A 168 -12.02 14.03 15.42
CA LEU A 168 -10.71 13.53 15.80
C LEU A 168 -9.66 14.18 14.91
N ASP A 169 -8.87 15.10 15.50
CA ASP A 169 -7.73 15.75 14.84
C ASP A 169 -6.43 14.98 15.12
N LEU A 170 -5.76 14.53 14.04
CA LEU A 170 -4.49 13.80 14.06
C LEU A 170 -3.29 14.71 13.73
N GLU A 171 -3.54 15.90 13.15
CA GLU A 171 -2.52 16.85 12.71
C GLU A 171 -1.70 17.37 13.90
N TYR A 172 -2.38 17.69 15.01
CA TYR A 172 -1.75 18.25 16.20
C TYR A 172 -0.69 17.32 16.86
N LEU A 173 -0.62 16.04 16.47
CA LEU A 173 0.24 15.06 17.16
C LEU A 173 1.17 14.26 16.24
N GLY A 174 1.20 14.57 14.93
CA GLY A 174 1.91 13.76 13.93
C GLY A 174 1.50 12.29 14.00
N GLN A 175 0.23 12.04 14.35
CA GLN A 175 -0.32 10.71 14.53
C GLN A 175 -0.80 10.17 13.18
N TYR A 176 -0.69 8.87 13.01
CA TYR A 176 -1.36 8.12 11.95
C TYR A 176 -2.16 7.00 12.58
N ILE A 177 -3.20 6.58 11.88
CA ILE A 177 -4.09 5.51 12.29
C ILE A 177 -3.41 4.18 11.96
N THR A 178 -3.41 3.26 12.92
CA THR A 178 -2.85 1.90 12.76
C THR A 178 -3.94 0.84 12.72
N ALA A 179 -5.08 1.08 13.37
CA ALA A 179 -6.22 0.17 13.31
C ALA A 179 -7.55 0.90 13.54
N VAL A 180 -8.62 0.27 13.05
CA VAL A 180 -9.99 0.67 13.33
C VAL A 180 -10.71 -0.53 13.94
N GLU A 181 -11.23 -0.33 15.14
CA GLU A 181 -12.15 -1.26 15.78
C GLU A 181 -13.56 -0.72 15.60
N GLY A 182 -14.49 -1.61 15.30
CA GLY A 182 -15.89 -1.22 15.20
C GLY A 182 -16.83 -2.30 15.66
N CYS A 183 -18.09 -1.90 15.81
CA CYS A 183 -19.19 -2.82 15.99
C CYS A 183 -20.25 -2.54 14.94
N TYR A 184 -21.06 -3.54 14.63
CA TYR A 184 -22.25 -3.38 13.80
C TYR A 184 -23.40 -4.18 14.39
N ASP A 185 -24.62 -3.72 14.15
CA ASP A 185 -25.82 -4.44 14.58
C ASP A 185 -27.03 -3.96 13.79
N LYS A 186 -28.08 -4.75 13.84
CA LYS A 186 -29.42 -4.34 13.42
C LYS A 186 -29.93 -3.26 14.39
N GLY A 187 -30.27 -2.09 13.85
CA GLY A 187 -30.98 -1.07 14.62
C GLY A 187 -32.34 -1.58 15.13
N MET A 188 -32.88 -0.98 16.19
CA MET A 188 -34.18 -1.38 16.74
C MET A 188 -35.28 -1.34 15.66
N GLY A 189 -35.84 -2.50 15.31
CA GLY A 189 -36.86 -2.63 14.26
C GLY A 189 -36.35 -2.56 12.82
N SER A 190 -35.03 -2.64 12.60
CA SER A 190 -34.39 -2.65 11.29
C SER A 190 -33.87 -4.05 10.95
N GLU A 191 -34.10 -4.52 9.73
CA GLU A 191 -33.44 -5.74 9.21
C GLU A 191 -32.03 -5.47 8.67
N VAL A 192 -31.66 -4.20 8.61
CA VAL A 192 -30.39 -3.75 8.05
C VAL A 192 -29.45 -3.35 9.16
N GLU A 193 -28.24 -3.91 9.10
CA GLU A 193 -27.19 -3.59 10.06
C GLU A 193 -26.51 -2.27 9.71
N VAL A 194 -26.09 -1.57 10.75
CA VAL A 194 -25.35 -0.31 10.66
C VAL A 194 -24.13 -0.41 11.55
N ILE A 195 -23.09 0.36 11.24
CA ILE A 195 -21.95 0.52 12.14
C ILE A 195 -22.43 1.25 13.39
N THR A 196 -22.29 0.64 14.56
CA THR A 196 -22.77 1.15 15.85
C THR A 196 -21.65 1.77 16.68
N ILE A 197 -20.42 1.26 16.53
CA ILE A 197 -19.21 1.84 17.12
C ILE A 197 -18.10 2.02 16.11
N LEU A 198 -17.34 3.10 16.30
CA LEU A 198 -15.98 3.24 15.79
C LEU A 198 -15.03 3.63 16.92
N ARG A 199 -13.87 2.98 16.96
CA ARG A 199 -12.75 3.34 17.83
C ARG A 199 -11.46 3.21 17.03
N LEU A 200 -10.67 4.28 16.99
CA LEU A 200 -9.46 4.34 16.20
C LEU A 200 -8.24 4.15 17.09
N LYS A 201 -7.34 3.26 16.69
CA LYS A 201 -5.99 3.17 17.26
C LYS A 201 -5.04 3.98 16.39
N THR A 202 -4.27 4.83 17.02
CA THR A 202 -3.21 5.62 16.39
C THR A 202 -1.86 5.14 16.89
N LYS A 203 -0.77 5.62 16.27
CA LYS A 203 0.60 5.39 16.74
C LYS A 203 0.78 5.58 18.25
N LYS A 204 0.13 6.58 18.85
CA LYS A 204 0.38 7.03 20.23
C LYS A 204 -0.73 6.69 21.22
N ARG A 205 -1.98 6.59 20.75
CA ARG A 205 -3.17 6.47 21.61
C ARG A 205 -4.32 5.78 20.91
N THR A 206 -5.29 5.33 21.70
CA THR A 206 -6.61 4.93 21.23
C THR A 206 -7.58 6.10 21.41
N SER A 207 -8.43 6.36 20.42
CA SER A 207 -9.50 7.36 20.54
C SER A 207 -10.55 6.93 21.56
N ILE A 208 -11.42 7.86 21.96
CA ILE A 208 -12.71 7.47 22.54
C ILE A 208 -13.50 6.61 21.54
N SER A 209 -14.42 5.80 22.05
CA SER A 209 -15.40 5.14 21.21
C SER A 209 -16.46 6.14 20.76
N PHE A 210 -16.77 6.15 19.47
CA PHE A 210 -17.89 6.86 18.89
C PHE A 210 -19.05 5.89 18.76
N GLY A 211 -20.21 6.18 19.38
CA GLY A 211 -21.41 5.32 19.31
C GLY A 211 -21.62 4.43 20.55
N PHE A 212 -22.27 3.28 20.40
CA PHE A 212 -22.64 2.36 21.49
C PHE A 212 -22.28 0.90 21.18
N ILE A 213 -21.86 0.15 22.20
CA ILE A 213 -21.40 -1.24 22.04
C ILE A 213 -22.59 -2.11 21.66
N SER A 214 -22.38 -2.97 20.66
CA SER A 214 -23.35 -3.95 20.18
C SER A 214 -22.72 -5.34 20.08
N SER A 215 -23.50 -6.32 19.64
CA SER A 215 -23.14 -7.73 19.71
C SER A 215 -21.98 -8.13 18.79
N SER A 216 -21.94 -7.61 17.56
CA SER A 216 -20.91 -7.93 16.56
C SER A 216 -19.79 -6.91 16.57
N SER A 217 -18.53 -7.37 16.47
CA SER A 217 -17.35 -6.51 16.39
C SER A 217 -16.43 -6.89 15.23
N PHE A 218 -15.60 -5.94 14.81
CA PHE A 218 -14.59 -6.13 13.77
C PHE A 218 -13.34 -5.32 14.05
N LEU A 219 -12.24 -5.74 13.43
CA LEU A 219 -10.95 -5.07 13.45
C LEU A 219 -10.42 -4.96 12.02
N LEU A 220 -10.09 -3.73 11.62
CA LEU A 220 -9.34 -3.44 10.40
C LEU A 220 -7.92 -3.05 10.83
N PHE A 221 -6.97 -3.94 10.56
CA PHE A 221 -5.57 -3.81 10.95
C PHE A 221 -4.68 -4.60 10.01
N LYS A 222 -3.49 -4.07 9.76
CA LYS A 222 -2.40 -4.82 9.13
C LYS A 222 -1.08 -4.46 9.82
N ASP A 223 -0.31 -5.49 10.18
CA ASP A 223 0.95 -5.31 10.89
C ASP A 223 1.94 -4.46 10.07
N ALA A 224 2.68 -3.58 10.75
CA ALA A 224 3.61 -2.62 10.15
C ALA A 224 3.03 -1.67 9.08
N HIS A 225 1.72 -1.46 9.04
CA HIS A 225 1.06 -0.52 8.12
C HIS A 225 0.31 0.59 8.85
N LYS A 226 0.11 1.71 8.16
CA LYS A 226 -0.80 2.80 8.54
C LYS A 226 -2.00 2.85 7.60
N ILE A 227 -3.14 3.29 8.11
CA ILE A 227 -4.36 3.54 7.33
C ILE A 227 -4.28 4.94 6.70
N VAL A 228 -4.57 5.02 5.41
CA VAL A 228 -4.48 6.26 4.62
C VAL A 228 -5.80 6.68 3.96
N GLU A 229 -6.70 5.73 3.73
CA GLU A 229 -8.02 5.98 3.12
C GLU A 229 -9.08 5.06 3.74
N PHE A 230 -10.34 5.50 3.67
CA PHE A 230 -11.51 4.75 4.11
C PHE A 230 -12.52 4.59 2.96
N HIS A 231 -12.90 3.35 2.67
CA HIS A 231 -13.94 3.03 1.70
C HIS A 231 -15.12 2.33 2.39
N GLY A 232 -16.26 2.18 1.70
CA GLY A 232 -17.43 1.61 2.36
C GLY A 232 -18.73 1.76 1.60
N LYS A 233 -19.83 1.54 2.31
CA LYS A 233 -21.19 1.70 1.80
C LYS A 233 -22.05 2.46 2.79
N ALA A 234 -22.84 3.40 2.29
CA ALA A 234 -23.82 4.10 3.11
C ALA A 234 -25.08 4.48 2.34
N SER A 235 -26.10 4.76 3.13
CA SER A 235 -27.31 5.44 2.70
C SER A 235 -27.58 6.63 3.63
N ASN A 236 -28.65 6.60 4.41
CA ASN A 236 -28.83 7.51 5.54
C ASN A 236 -28.02 7.09 6.78
N MET A 237 -27.32 5.96 6.73
CA MET A 237 -26.46 5.43 7.79
C MET A 237 -25.21 4.79 7.19
N ILE A 238 -24.16 4.61 7.99
CA ILE A 238 -22.97 3.87 7.58
C ILE A 238 -23.25 2.37 7.75
N HIS A 239 -23.19 1.61 6.66
CA HIS A 239 -23.47 0.17 6.67
C HIS A 239 -22.21 -0.67 6.63
N GLN A 240 -21.21 -0.23 5.86
CA GLN A 240 -19.97 -0.97 5.65
C GLN A 240 -18.78 -0.03 5.69
N LEU A 241 -17.67 -0.48 6.29
CA LEU A 241 -16.42 0.27 6.37
C LEU A 241 -15.23 -0.64 6.09
N GLY A 242 -14.37 -0.20 5.19
CA GLY A 242 -13.06 -0.76 4.89
C GLY A 242 -12.01 0.33 4.89
N VAL A 243 -10.74 -0.07 4.75
CA VAL A 243 -9.60 0.85 4.77
C VAL A 243 -8.57 0.45 3.74
N HIS A 244 -7.80 1.44 3.29
CA HIS A 244 -6.56 1.19 2.56
C HIS A 244 -5.36 1.50 3.43
N VAL A 245 -4.35 0.65 3.30
CA VAL A 245 -3.16 0.66 4.15
C VAL A 245 -1.89 0.74 3.32
N VAL A 246 -0.87 1.38 3.89
CA VAL A 246 0.47 1.48 3.32
C VAL A 246 1.51 1.11 4.37
N PRO A 247 2.66 0.50 3.99
CA PRO A 247 3.75 0.24 4.93
C PRO A 247 4.21 1.51 5.63
N ILE A 248 4.54 1.41 6.92
CA ILE A 248 5.14 2.50 7.69
C ILE A 248 6.62 2.57 7.32
N THR A 249 7.03 3.62 6.60
CA THR A 249 8.43 3.92 6.34
C THR A 249 9.02 4.72 7.50
N HIS A 250 10.14 4.26 8.05
CA HIS A 250 10.88 4.91 9.14
C HIS A 250 11.88 5.93 8.63
#